data_AF-A0A8J4SY79-F1
#
_entry.id   AF-A0A8J4SY79-F1
#
_cell.length_a   1.000
_cell.length_b   1.000
_cell.length_c   1.000
_cell.angle_alpha   90.00
_cell.angle_beta   90.00
_cell.angle_gamma   90.00
#
_symmetry.space_group_name_H-M   'P 1'
#
loop_
_entity.id
_entity.type
_entity.pdbx_description
1 polymer ?
#
loop_
_entity_poly.entity_id
_entity_poly.type
_entity_poly.pdbx_seq_one_letter_code
_entity_poly.pdbx_strand_id
1 'polypeptide(L)'
;MQSTEKAIQPNSSVTYNGWLKKLGGKFKTWKKRYFVLEGTQLSYYTSPDDQRVLGKFSLESTQIEIPNVTDAEFGGDNKGFVFIVKPGKFRCRH
;
A
#
# COMPACT_ATOMS: atom_id res chain seq x y z
N MET A 1 -6.77 8.68 -32.05
CA MET A 1 -6.54 9.05 -30.63
C MET A 1 -6.88 7.83 -29.81
N GLN A 2 -5.88 7.15 -29.27
CA GLN A 2 -6.02 5.81 -28.70
C GLN A 2 -6.48 5.93 -27.24
N SER A 3 -7.79 6.09 -27.05
CA SER A 3 -8.41 5.99 -25.72
C SER A 3 -8.36 4.53 -25.31
N THR A 4 -7.42 4.15 -24.45
CA THR A 4 -7.37 2.80 -23.89
C THR A 4 -8.47 2.66 -22.84
N GLU A 5 -9.59 2.11 -23.27
CA GLU A 5 -10.63 1.52 -22.45
C GLU A 5 -9.99 0.47 -21.53
N LYS A 6 -9.86 0.80 -20.23
CA LYS A 6 -9.52 -0.18 -19.20
C LYS A 6 -10.74 -1.08 -19.02
N ALA A 7 -10.74 -2.22 -19.71
CA ALA A 7 -11.73 -3.27 -19.55
C ALA A 7 -11.87 -3.67 -18.08
N ILE A 8 -13.06 -3.46 -17.52
CA ILE A 8 -13.47 -4.02 -16.23
C ILE A 8 -13.82 -5.48 -16.51
N GLN A 9 -12.88 -6.38 -16.19
CA GLN A 9 -13.12 -7.82 -16.20
C GLN A 9 -14.05 -8.17 -15.02
N PRO A 10 -15.17 -8.89 -15.23
CA PRO A 10 -16.11 -9.28 -14.18
C PRO A 10 -15.61 -10.51 -13.42
N ASN A 11 -14.47 -10.39 -12.74
CA ASN A 11 -13.97 -11.38 -11.78
C ASN A 11 -13.65 -10.75 -10.43
N SER A 12 -14.56 -9.90 -9.93
CA SER A 12 -14.83 -9.54 -8.52
C SER A 12 -13.69 -9.60 -7.47
N SER A 13 -12.44 -9.33 -7.81
CA SER A 13 -11.42 -9.02 -6.82
C SER A 13 -11.67 -7.58 -6.40
N VAL A 14 -12.19 -7.38 -5.19
CA VAL A 14 -12.49 -6.03 -4.70
C VAL A 14 -11.24 -5.16 -4.81
N THR A 15 -11.31 -4.16 -5.69
CA THR A 15 -10.23 -3.20 -5.87
C THR A 15 -10.46 -2.04 -4.93
N TYR A 16 -9.58 -1.88 -3.95
CA TYR A 16 -9.60 -0.73 -3.04
C TYR A 16 -8.49 0.25 -3.42
N ASN A 17 -8.78 1.54 -3.45
CA ASN A 17 -7.79 2.55 -3.77
C ASN A 17 -7.97 3.81 -2.92
N GLY A 18 -6.87 4.50 -2.64
CA GLY A 18 -6.93 5.70 -1.82
C GLY A 18 -5.57 6.28 -1.47
N TRP A 19 -5.62 7.46 -0.87
CA TRP A 19 -4.42 8.15 -0.40
C TRP A 19 -4.05 7.69 1.00
N LEU A 20 -2.82 7.26 1.18
CA LEU A 20 -2.25 6.95 2.49
C LEU A 20 -0.90 7.64 2.65
N LYS A 21 -0.48 7.87 3.90
CA LYS A 21 0.89 8.29 4.22
C LYS A 21 1.75 7.04 4.40
N LYS A 22 2.92 7.00 3.75
CA LYS A 22 3.88 5.90 3.85
C LYS A 22 5.22 6.41 4.38
N LEU A 23 5.79 5.69 5.35
CA LEU A 23 7.15 5.94 5.81
C LEU A 23 8.20 5.54 4.75
N GLY A 24 9.14 6.44 4.47
CA GLY A 24 10.28 6.18 3.60
C GLY A 24 11.27 5.18 4.21
N GLY A 25 11.90 4.39 3.34
CA GLY A 25 12.90 3.40 3.75
C GLY A 25 14.24 4.04 4.14
N LYS A 26 14.86 4.77 3.19
CA LYS A 26 16.16 5.46 3.38
C LYS A 26 16.05 6.69 4.28
N PHE A 27 15.03 7.51 4.05
CA PHE A 27 14.73 8.67 4.87
C PHE A 27 13.42 8.41 5.61
N LYS A 28 13.42 8.51 6.93
CA LYS A 28 12.25 8.27 7.80
C LYS A 28 11.26 9.44 7.73
N THR A 29 10.85 9.79 6.52
CA THR A 29 9.86 10.82 6.25
C THR A 29 8.57 10.19 5.72
N TRP A 30 7.44 10.72 6.17
CA TRP A 30 6.13 10.29 5.71
C TRP A 30 5.79 10.97 4.40
N LYS A 31 5.39 10.19 3.40
CA LYS A 31 5.01 10.69 2.08
C LYS A 31 3.61 10.23 1.72
N LYS A 32 2.80 11.16 1.20
CA LYS A 32 1.50 10.84 0.62
C LYS A 32 1.71 10.02 -0.65
N ARG A 33 1.08 8.85 -0.73
CA ARG A 33 1.13 7.92 -1.87
C ARG A 33 -0.27 7.40 -2.17
N TYR A 34 -0.54 7.19 -3.45
CA TYR A 34 -1.78 6.60 -3.89
C TYR A 34 -1.63 5.09 -3.89
N PHE A 35 -2.41 4.39 -3.07
CA PHE A 35 -2.37 2.94 -2.95
C PHE A 35 -3.52 2.34 -3.76
N VAL A 36 -3.24 1.21 -4.39
CA VAL A 36 -4.21 0.37 -5.10
C VAL A 36 -4.01 -1.05 -4.62
N LEU A 37 -5.05 -1.61 -4.01
CA LEU A 37 -5.15 -3.00 -3.62
C LEU A 37 -6.01 -3.71 -4.66
N GLU A 38 -5.39 -4.66 -5.36
CA GLU A 38 -6.06 -5.51 -6.35
C GLU A 38 -5.88 -6.96 -5.91
N GLY A 39 -6.97 -7.59 -5.46
CA GLY A 39 -6.93 -8.93 -4.87
C GLY A 39 -6.04 -8.98 -3.62
N THR A 40 -4.92 -9.69 -3.71
CA THR A 40 -3.91 -9.79 -2.64
C THR A 40 -2.69 -8.91 -2.89
N GLN A 41 -2.66 -8.12 -3.96
CA GLN A 41 -1.50 -7.29 -4.31
C GLN A 41 -1.77 -5.82 -3.98
N LEU A 42 -0.97 -5.26 -3.09
CA LEU A 42 -0.96 -3.85 -2.76
C LEU A 42 0.17 -3.13 -3.52
N SER A 43 -0.20 -2.21 -4.41
CA SER A 43 0.72 -1.37 -5.18
C SER A 43 0.60 0.09 -4.76
N TYR A 44 1.66 0.89 -4.93
CA TYR A 44 1.58 2.33 -4.69
C TYR A 44 2.29 3.18 -5.76
N TYR A 45 1.75 4.39 -5.93
CA TYR A 45 2.11 5.35 -6.98
C TYR A 45 2.35 6.74 -6.38
N THR A 46 2.96 7.63 -7.15
CA THR A 46 3.09 9.05 -6.79
C THR A 46 1.71 9.72 -6.77
N SER A 47 0.93 9.44 -7.81
CA SER A 47 -0.36 10.04 -8.12
C SER A 47 -1.27 8.98 -8.77
N PRO A 48 -2.60 9.16 -8.77
CA PRO A 48 -3.53 8.23 -9.40
C PRO A 48 -3.36 8.12 -10.93
N ASP A 49 -2.84 9.17 -11.57
CA ASP A 49 -2.59 9.24 -13.02
C ASP A 49 -1.21 8.68 -13.42
N ASP A 50 -0.34 8.45 -12.43
CA ASP A 50 1.02 7.98 -12.68
C ASP A 50 0.98 6.48 -13.01
N GLN A 51 1.46 6.11 -14.21
CA GLN A 51 1.55 4.71 -14.62
C GLN A 51 2.72 3.97 -13.95
N ARG A 52 3.69 4.70 -13.38
CA ARG A 52 4.87 4.09 -12.79
C ARG A 52 4.59 3.62 -11.36
N VAL A 53 4.59 2.30 -11.19
CA VAL A 53 4.55 1.68 -9.86
C VAL A 53 5.85 1.97 -9.11
N LEU A 54 5.75 2.57 -7.93
CA LEU A 54 6.90 2.85 -7.07
C LEU A 54 7.24 1.68 -6.13
N GLY A 55 6.30 0.77 -5.91
CA GLY A 55 6.51 -0.47 -5.18
C GLY A 55 5.25 -1.32 -5.14
N LYS A 56 5.47 -2.62 -4.95
CA LYS A 56 4.43 -3.64 -4.85
C LYS A 56 4.67 -4.51 -3.63
N PHE A 57 3.60 -5.02 -3.07
CA PHE A 57 3.62 -5.82 -1.86
C PHE A 57 2.50 -6.88 -1.93
N SER A 58 2.85 -8.16 -1.80
CA SER A 58 1.84 -9.24 -1.74
C SER A 58 1.38 -9.44 -0.29
N LEU A 59 0.07 -9.41 -0.09
CA LEU A 59 -0.58 -9.64 1.19
C LEU A 59 -0.72 -11.12 1.53
N GLU A 60 -0.51 -12.05 0.59
CA GLU A 60 -0.77 -13.50 0.79
C GLU A 60 -0.01 -14.11 1.97
N SER A 61 1.19 -13.62 2.26
CA SER A 61 2.02 -14.13 3.36
C SER A 61 2.29 -13.11 4.45
N THR A 62 1.61 -11.97 4.41
CA THR A 62 2.00 -10.80 5.20
C THR A 62 1.36 -10.78 6.57
N GLN A 63 2.12 -10.32 7.55
CA GLN A 63 1.60 -10.03 8.89
C GLN A 63 1.32 -8.54 9.04
N ILE A 64 0.08 -8.20 9.44
CA ILE A 64 -0.34 -6.84 9.76
C ILE A 64 -0.32 -6.67 11.28
N GLU A 65 0.40 -5.67 11.75
CA GLU A 65 0.45 -5.31 13.18
C GLU A 65 -0.12 -3.90 13.36
N ILE A 66 -1.05 -3.76 14.30
CA ILE A 66 -1.63 -2.47 14.69
C ILE A 66 -0.93 -2.08 15.99
N PRO A 67 0.04 -1.16 15.96
CA PRO A 67 0.69 -0.73 17.19
C PRO A 67 -0.29 0.09 18.04
N ASN A 68 -0.14 0.03 19.36
CA ASN A 68 -0.86 0.90 20.31
C ASN A 68 -0.19 2.27 20.38
N VAL A 69 0.05 2.87 19.22
CA VAL A 69 0.61 4.21 19.08
C VAL A 69 -0.22 4.92 18.02
N THR A 70 -0.48 6.20 18.26
CA THR A 70 -1.11 7.07 17.28
C THR A 70 -0.07 7.51 16.26
N ASP A 71 -0.51 8.11 15.16
CA ASP A 71 0.39 8.76 14.20
C ASP A 71 1.15 9.96 14.78
N ALA A 72 0.91 10.35 16.03
CA ALA A 72 1.56 11.46 16.72
C ALA A 72 3.09 11.32 16.80
N GLU A 73 3.59 10.13 17.12
CA GLU A 73 5.03 9.84 17.13
C GLU A 73 5.65 9.88 15.72
N PHE A 74 4.80 9.92 14.71
CA PHE A 74 5.15 9.81 13.31
C PHE A 74 4.83 11.10 12.53
N GLY A 75 4.66 12.22 13.23
CA GLY A 75 4.40 13.53 12.60
C GLY A 75 2.98 13.67 12.05
N GLY A 76 2.07 12.89 12.61
CA GLY A 76 0.65 12.93 12.35
C GLY A 76 -0.12 13.76 13.37
N ASP A 77 -1.40 14.02 13.09
CA ASP A 77 -2.23 14.99 13.81
C ASP A 77 -2.95 14.41 15.05
N ASN A 78 -2.39 13.36 15.68
CA ASN A 78 -2.95 12.65 16.83
C ASN A 78 -4.32 11.98 16.56
N LYS A 79 -4.68 11.79 15.29
CA LYS A 79 -5.97 11.19 14.87
C LYS A 79 -5.82 10.11 13.79
N GLY A 80 -4.59 9.83 13.35
CA GLY A 80 -4.31 8.85 12.33
C GLY A 80 -4.06 7.46 12.91
N PHE A 81 -4.49 6.45 12.16
CA PHE A 81 -4.18 5.05 12.42
C PHE A 81 -2.91 4.65 11.70
N VAL A 82 -2.02 3.93 12.39
CA VAL A 82 -0.81 3.35 11.81
C VAL A 82 -0.97 1.84 11.77
N PHE A 83 -0.48 1.22 10.69
CA PHE A 83 -0.35 -0.23 10.60
C PHE A 83 1.03 -0.57 10.02
N ILE A 84 1.62 -1.64 10.53
CA ILE A 84 2.93 -2.12 10.11
C ILE A 84 2.72 -3.38 9.30
N VAL A 85 3.22 -3.35 8.07
CA VAL A 85 3.15 -4.45 7.12
C VAL A 85 4.48 -5.20 7.17
N LYS A 86 4.52 -6.37 7.81
CA LYS A 86 5.72 -7.22 7.91
C LYS A 86 5.71 -8.27 6.80
N PRO A 87 6.79 -8.39 5.99
CA PRO A 87 6.86 -9.44 5.00
C PRO A 87 6.74 -10.80 5.67
N GLY A 88 6.05 -11.72 5.00
CA GLY A 88 5.92 -13.09 5.47
C GLY A 88 7.27 -13.73 5.73
N LYS A 89 7.37 -14.51 6.81
CA LYS A 89 8.51 -15.38 7.03
C LYS A 89 8.49 -16.43 5.91
N PHE A 90 9.28 -16.22 4.87
CA PHE A 90 9.61 -17.28 3.92
C PHE A 90 10.26 -18.39 4.75
N ARG A 91 9.49 -19.43 5.06
CA ARG A 91 10.07 -20.66 5.59
C ARG A 91 10.92 -21.21 4.47
N CYS A 92 12.25 -21.07 4.59
CA CYS A 92 13.19 -21.82 3.78
C CYS A 92 12.84 -23.31 3.99
N ARG A 93 12.15 -23.90 3.01
CA ARG A 93 11.99 -25.34 2.93
C ARG A 93 13.39 -25.88 2.64
N HIS A 94 13.93 -26.64 3.60
CA HIS A 94 15.18 -27.38 3.47
C HIS A 94 14.98 -28.55 2.52
#